data_AF-A0A6A6QA79-F1
#
_entry.id   AF-A0A6A6QA79-F1
#
_cell.length_a   1.000
_cell.length_b   1.000
_cell.length_c   1.000
_cell.angle_alpha   90.00
_cell.angle_beta   90.00
_cell.angle_gamma   90.00
#
_symmetry.space_group_name_H-M   'P 1'
#
loop_
_entity.id
_entity.type
_entity.pdbx_description
1 polymer ?
#
loop_
_entity_poly.entity_id
_entity_poly.type
_entity_poly.pdbx_seq_one_letter_code
_entity_poly.pdbx_strand_id
1 'polypeptide(L)'
;MAPPSAPTGYKALKRKSPDAPATSKPPKRPRLPTGYKSTPRPIPHPAIPTPFASADAPKTVYVKHNTPFISTVKRIRGLLLQIEKREIQSLSSGRKPLDAKTVEAAIAHARENRNAKREREAVFLKATGRAIDRALHVALYFQEQGFGLEIETGAVEVVDDVTKEHKGGYLGAWAKRAEVVEKEVEEEDDGSELENEETVDTEMLDGELEKDEGGNKEVAEVEKPPEKKAAEKKAEPATIAVPETRTRRLNFISVAIRQR
;
A
#
# COMPACT_ATOMS: atom_id res chain seq x y z
N MET A 1 8.67 -2.90 -71.77
CA MET A 1 8.29 -2.99 -70.34
C MET A 1 9.54 -2.79 -69.51
N ALA A 2 9.61 -1.71 -68.73
CA ALA A 2 10.67 -1.48 -67.74
C ALA A 2 9.99 -1.23 -66.38
N PRO A 3 10.37 -1.93 -65.30
CA PRO A 3 9.77 -1.73 -63.99
C PRO A 3 10.27 -0.44 -63.33
N PRO A 4 9.47 0.22 -62.47
CA PRO A 4 9.91 1.40 -61.74
C PRO A 4 10.98 1.03 -60.71
N SER A 5 12.04 1.84 -60.69
CA SER A 5 13.19 1.75 -59.80
C SER A 5 12.80 1.85 -58.31
N ALA A 6 13.33 0.92 -57.50
CA ALA A 6 13.14 0.88 -56.05
C ALA A 6 13.67 2.16 -55.36
N PRO A 7 13.02 2.64 -54.28
CA PRO A 7 13.52 3.79 -53.54
C PRO A 7 14.84 3.46 -52.83
N THR A 8 15.78 4.36 -53.04
CA THR A 8 17.13 4.43 -52.48
C THR A 8 17.11 4.47 -50.95
N GLY A 9 17.69 3.43 -50.35
CA GLY A 9 18.46 3.46 -49.10
C GLY A 9 17.91 4.31 -47.94
N TYR A 10 16.94 3.78 -47.20
CA TYR A 10 16.77 4.16 -45.80
C TYR A 10 18.07 3.79 -45.07
N LYS A 11 18.87 4.79 -44.70
CA LYS A 11 20.00 4.63 -43.79
C LYS A 11 19.46 4.03 -42.50
N ALA A 12 19.67 2.72 -42.33
CA ALA A 12 19.42 2.05 -41.07
C ALA A 12 20.23 2.78 -39.98
N LEU A 13 19.52 3.50 -39.11
CA LEU A 13 20.12 4.04 -37.90
C LEU A 13 20.75 2.87 -37.18
N LYS A 14 22.09 2.87 -37.09
CA LYS A 14 22.87 1.90 -36.33
C LYS A 14 22.22 1.72 -34.97
N ARG A 15 21.62 0.55 -34.74
CA ARG A 15 21.22 0.10 -33.41
C ARG A 15 22.47 0.17 -32.55
N LYS A 16 22.34 0.82 -31.39
CA LYS A 16 23.39 0.97 -30.38
C LYS A 16 24.14 -0.36 -30.21
N SER A 17 25.46 -0.25 -30.21
CA SER A 17 26.43 -1.33 -30.07
C SER A 17 26.16 -2.24 -28.85
N PRO A 18 26.58 -3.51 -28.90
CA PRO A 18 26.49 -4.47 -27.80
C PRO A 18 27.43 -4.16 -26.60
N ASP A 19 28.25 -3.10 -26.69
CA ASP A 19 29.22 -2.71 -25.67
C ASP A 19 28.74 -1.56 -24.78
N ALA A 20 27.44 -1.52 -24.43
CA ALA A 20 27.01 -0.67 -23.33
C ALA A 20 27.52 -1.30 -22.02
N PRO A 21 28.38 -0.62 -21.24
CA PRO A 21 28.91 -1.19 -20.00
C PRO A 21 27.73 -1.57 -19.12
N ALA A 22 27.76 -2.81 -18.62
CA ALA A 22 26.79 -3.34 -17.68
C ALA A 22 26.47 -2.27 -16.63
N THR A 23 25.20 -1.90 -16.55
CA THR A 23 24.71 -0.79 -15.74
C THR A 23 25.29 -0.91 -14.32
N SER A 24 26.24 -0.02 -13.99
CA SER A 24 26.85 0.01 -12.66
C SER A 24 25.71 0.21 -11.67
N LYS A 25 25.42 -0.81 -10.86
CA LYS A 25 24.40 -0.71 -9.81
C LYS A 25 24.71 0.55 -9.01
N PRO A 26 23.71 1.41 -8.73
CA PRO A 26 23.96 2.64 -8.00
C PRO A 26 24.67 2.29 -6.68
N PRO A 27 25.66 3.10 -6.26
CA PRO A 27 26.47 2.80 -5.09
C PRO A 27 25.56 2.58 -3.87
N LYS A 28 25.79 1.48 -3.17
CA LYS A 28 25.08 1.20 -1.91
C LYS A 28 25.40 2.33 -0.93
N ARG A 29 24.36 2.90 -0.35
CA ARG A 29 24.50 4.02 0.58
C ARG A 29 25.28 3.57 1.82
N PRO A 30 26.13 4.44 2.40
CA PRO A 30 26.88 4.09 3.60
C PRO A 30 25.92 3.70 4.73
N ARG A 31 26.34 2.74 5.56
CA ARG A 31 25.58 2.37 6.76
C ARG A 31 25.57 3.55 7.72
N LEU A 32 24.45 3.74 8.41
CA LEU A 32 24.39 4.73 9.48
C LEU A 32 25.30 4.28 10.63
N PRO A 33 25.90 5.21 11.38
CA PRO A 33 26.64 4.87 12.58
C PRO A 33 25.77 4.13 13.60
N THR A 34 26.40 3.31 14.43
CA THR A 34 25.71 2.55 15.48
C THR A 34 24.92 3.49 16.39
N GLY A 35 23.65 3.16 16.64
CA GLY A 35 22.75 3.99 17.46
C GLY A 35 22.01 5.08 16.68
N TYR A 36 21.95 5.01 15.35
CA TYR A 36 21.07 5.84 14.53
C TYR A 36 20.14 4.98 13.68
N LYS A 37 18.87 5.37 13.60
CA LYS A 37 17.83 4.74 12.78
C LYS A 37 17.27 5.73 11.78
N SER A 38 16.95 5.23 10.59
CA SER A 38 16.22 6.01 9.59
C SER A 38 14.73 5.83 9.82
N THR A 39 14.01 6.92 10.07
CA THR A 39 12.56 6.95 10.23
C THR A 39 11.91 7.55 8.99
N PRO A 40 10.98 6.84 8.31
CA PRO A 40 10.43 7.33 7.06
C PRO A 40 9.50 8.53 7.28
N ARG A 41 9.67 9.59 6.49
CA ARG A 41 8.69 10.68 6.47
C ARG A 41 7.44 10.24 5.70
N PRO A 42 6.23 10.61 6.16
CA PRO A 42 5.02 10.42 5.35
C PRO A 42 5.14 11.15 4.01
N ILE A 43 4.83 10.45 2.92
CA ILE A 43 4.84 11.04 1.58
C ILE A 43 3.56 11.87 1.44
N PRO A 44 3.64 13.18 1.16
CA PRO A 44 2.44 13.98 0.92
C PRO A 44 1.79 13.52 -0.39
N HIS A 45 0.50 13.21 -0.31
CA HIS A 45 -0.33 12.93 -1.48
C HIS A 45 -1.23 14.15 -1.74
N PRO A 46 -1.53 14.50 -3.01
CA PRO A 46 -2.52 15.51 -3.31
C PRO A 46 -3.87 15.11 -2.73
N ALA A 47 -4.70 16.12 -2.42
CA ALA A 47 -6.06 15.89 -1.96
C ALA A 47 -6.81 15.02 -2.97
N ILE A 48 -7.48 13.98 -2.48
CA ILE A 48 -8.27 13.08 -3.32
C ILE A 48 -9.48 13.87 -3.81
N PRO A 49 -9.67 14.05 -5.12
CA PRO A 49 -10.81 14.79 -5.62
C PRO A 49 -12.11 14.07 -5.26
N THR A 50 -13.20 14.82 -5.16
CA THR A 50 -14.50 14.21 -4.87
C THR A 50 -14.86 13.25 -6.00
N PRO A 51 -15.61 12.17 -5.71
CA PRO A 51 -16.00 11.20 -6.72
C PRO A 51 -16.80 11.84 -7.89
N PHE A 52 -17.49 12.95 -7.60
CA PHE A 52 -18.28 13.74 -8.54
C PHE A 52 -17.49 14.86 -9.23
N ALA A 53 -16.20 15.04 -8.95
CA ALA A 53 -15.35 16.07 -9.55
C ALA A 53 -15.15 15.85 -11.05
N SER A 54 -15.26 16.92 -11.85
CA SER A 54 -15.21 16.95 -13.33
C SER A 54 -14.02 16.22 -13.95
N ALA A 55 -14.06 16.00 -15.27
CA ALA A 55 -13.03 15.26 -16.00
C ALA A 55 -11.63 15.87 -15.88
N ASP A 56 -11.54 17.15 -15.55
CA ASP A 56 -10.28 17.87 -15.29
C ASP A 56 -9.58 17.43 -13.99
N ALA A 57 -10.30 16.79 -13.06
CA ALA A 57 -9.76 16.34 -11.79
C ALA A 57 -9.40 14.84 -11.83
N PRO A 58 -8.13 14.46 -11.58
CA PRO A 58 -7.69 13.07 -11.74
C PRO A 58 -8.22 12.16 -10.64
N LYS A 59 -9.13 11.25 -10.98
CA LYS A 59 -9.66 10.21 -10.07
C LYS A 59 -8.55 9.22 -9.71
N THR A 60 -7.88 9.46 -8.59
CA THR A 60 -6.68 8.70 -8.19
C THR A 60 -6.95 7.85 -6.94
N VAL A 61 -6.60 6.57 -7.00
CA VAL A 61 -6.63 5.62 -5.89
C VAL A 61 -5.20 5.26 -5.51
N TYR A 62 -4.81 5.58 -4.27
CA TYR A 62 -3.52 5.17 -3.71
C TYR A 62 -3.67 3.83 -2.99
N VAL A 63 -2.84 2.85 -3.35
CA VAL A 63 -2.89 1.49 -2.78
C VAL A 63 -1.71 1.28 -1.85
N LYS A 64 -1.99 0.79 -0.64
CA LYS A 64 -0.96 0.32 0.30
C LYS A 64 -0.76 -1.18 0.16
N HIS A 65 0.38 -1.66 0.65
CA HIS A 65 0.72 -3.08 0.62
C HIS A 65 -0.23 -3.96 1.46
N ASN A 66 -1.02 -3.38 2.37
CA ASN A 66 -2.00 -4.09 3.19
C ASN A 66 -3.45 -3.86 2.73
N THR A 67 -3.68 -3.05 1.69
CA THR A 67 -5.04 -2.79 1.17
C THR A 67 -5.63 -4.06 0.54
N PRO A 68 -6.81 -4.53 0.99
CA PRO A 68 -7.42 -5.74 0.46
C PRO A 68 -7.80 -5.57 -1.02
N PHE A 69 -7.63 -6.64 -1.79
CA PHE A 69 -7.83 -6.65 -3.24
C PHE A 69 -9.27 -6.22 -3.63
N ILE A 70 -10.27 -6.88 -3.03
CA ILE A 70 -11.69 -6.65 -3.34
C ILE A 70 -12.12 -5.20 -3.04
N SER A 71 -11.60 -4.61 -1.96
CA SER A 71 -11.89 -3.21 -1.61
C SER A 71 -11.40 -2.24 -2.70
N THR A 72 -10.20 -2.50 -3.23
CA THR A 72 -9.60 -1.71 -4.31
C THR A 72 -10.44 -1.81 -5.59
N VAL A 73 -10.84 -3.03 -5.97
CA VAL A 73 -11.70 -3.29 -7.14
C VAL A 73 -13.05 -2.57 -7.01
N LYS A 74 -13.72 -2.67 -5.85
CA LYS A 74 -15.00 -2.00 -5.60
C LYS A 74 -14.87 -0.47 -5.70
N ARG A 75 -13.78 0.09 -5.17
CA ARG A 75 -13.51 1.54 -5.23
C ARG A 75 -13.32 2.01 -6.67
N ILE A 76 -12.55 1.29 -7.46
CA ILE A 76 -12.32 1.61 -8.87
C ILE A 76 -13.64 1.53 -9.65
N ARG A 77 -14.42 0.46 -9.45
CA ARG A 77 -15.75 0.32 -10.07
C ARG A 77 -16.67 1.49 -9.75
N GLY A 78 -16.73 1.92 -8.48
CA GLY A 78 -17.53 3.07 -8.09
C GLY A 78 -17.15 4.36 -8.83
N LEU A 79 -15.85 4.60 -9.01
CA LEU A 79 -15.34 5.76 -9.76
C LEU A 79 -15.64 5.65 -11.25
N LEU A 80 -15.47 4.46 -11.85
CA LEU A 80 -15.81 4.20 -13.24
C LEU A 80 -17.30 4.40 -13.52
N LEU A 81 -18.19 3.93 -12.64
CA LEU A 81 -19.65 4.17 -12.75
C LEU A 81 -20.01 5.66 -12.71
N GLN A 82 -19.27 6.48 -11.97
CA GLN A 82 -19.49 7.93 -11.95
C GLN A 82 -19.00 8.61 -13.22
N ILE A 83 -17.93 8.09 -13.82
CA ILE A 83 -17.47 8.51 -15.15
C ILE A 83 -18.59 8.23 -16.16
N GLU A 84 -19.14 7.01 -16.20
CA GLU A 84 -20.26 6.66 -17.10
C GLU A 84 -21.46 7.58 -16.95
N LYS A 85 -21.89 7.83 -15.71
CA LYS A 85 -23.04 8.72 -15.42
C LYS A 85 -22.79 10.12 -15.96
N ARG A 86 -21.58 10.64 -15.79
CA ARG A 86 -21.18 11.94 -16.33
C ARG A 86 -21.14 11.94 -17.84
N GLU A 87 -20.60 10.91 -18.45
CA GLU A 87 -20.57 10.80 -19.92
C GLU A 87 -22.00 10.85 -20.47
N ILE A 88 -22.92 10.04 -19.93
CA ILE A 88 -24.35 10.05 -20.30
C ILE A 88 -24.98 11.43 -20.08
N GLN A 89 -24.71 12.08 -18.95
CA GLN A 89 -25.22 13.42 -18.65
C GLN A 89 -24.67 14.47 -19.63
N SER A 90 -23.38 14.42 -19.96
CA SER A 90 -22.74 15.37 -20.88
C SER A 90 -23.34 15.27 -22.29
N LEU A 91 -23.72 14.06 -22.70
CA LEU A 91 -24.40 13.79 -23.96
C LEU A 91 -25.85 14.31 -23.96
N SER A 92 -26.56 14.25 -22.83
CA SER A 92 -27.94 14.72 -22.70
C SER A 92 -28.07 16.23 -22.40
N SER A 93 -26.99 16.89 -21.96
CA SER A 93 -26.98 18.31 -21.55
C SER A 93 -27.06 19.32 -22.70
N GLY A 94 -27.25 18.87 -23.95
CA GLY A 94 -27.55 19.78 -25.05
C GLY A 94 -28.84 20.54 -24.76
N ARG A 95 -28.85 21.88 -24.89
CA ARG A 95 -30.00 22.78 -24.66
C ARG A 95 -31.18 22.59 -25.63
N LYS A 96 -31.37 21.38 -26.16
CA LYS A 96 -32.44 21.02 -27.08
C LYS A 96 -33.63 20.52 -26.25
N PRO A 97 -34.87 20.85 -26.64
CA PRO A 97 -36.04 20.27 -25.99
C PRO A 97 -35.96 18.74 -26.05
N LEU A 98 -36.42 18.08 -24.99
CA LEU A 98 -36.46 16.62 -24.85
C LEU A 98 -37.48 16.04 -25.83
N ASP A 99 -37.09 15.93 -27.11
CA ASP A 99 -37.84 15.20 -28.14
C ASP A 99 -37.25 13.79 -28.30
N ALA A 100 -38.11 12.78 -28.41
CA ALA A 100 -37.74 11.36 -28.40
C ALA A 100 -36.70 11.02 -29.48
N LYS A 101 -36.87 11.59 -30.69
CA LYS A 101 -35.95 11.41 -31.81
C LYS A 101 -34.55 11.97 -31.52
N THR A 102 -34.48 13.08 -30.79
CA THR A 102 -33.22 13.73 -30.41
C THR A 102 -32.48 12.93 -29.36
N VAL A 103 -33.21 12.33 -28.41
CA VAL A 103 -32.65 11.44 -27.39
C VAL A 103 -32.12 10.16 -28.02
N GLU A 104 -32.86 9.53 -28.92
CA GLU A 104 -32.41 8.34 -29.64
C GLU A 104 -31.17 8.61 -30.49
N ALA A 105 -31.13 9.73 -31.21
CA ALA A 105 -29.97 10.14 -32.00
C ALA A 105 -28.75 10.43 -31.10
N ALA A 106 -28.94 11.04 -29.93
CA ALA A 106 -27.86 11.28 -28.96
C ALA A 106 -27.32 9.97 -28.38
N ILE A 107 -28.18 8.99 -28.09
CA ILE A 107 -27.77 7.65 -27.62
C ILE A 107 -27.02 6.90 -28.74
N ALA A 108 -27.46 7.01 -29.99
CA ALA A 108 -26.77 6.42 -31.13
C ALA A 108 -25.38 7.03 -31.34
N HIS A 109 -25.27 8.37 -31.34
CA HIS A 109 -23.98 9.07 -31.42
C HIS A 109 -23.08 8.79 -30.21
N ALA A 110 -23.64 8.58 -29.02
CA ALA A 110 -22.89 8.16 -27.85
C ALA A 110 -22.24 6.79 -28.05
N ARG A 111 -22.97 5.83 -28.63
CA ARG A 111 -22.46 4.50 -28.96
C ARG A 111 -21.40 4.54 -30.06
N GLU A 112 -21.54 5.44 -31.03
CA GLU A 112 -20.55 5.62 -32.10
C GLU A 112 -19.27 6.32 -31.61
N ASN A 113 -19.41 7.38 -30.79
CA ASN A 113 -18.29 8.07 -30.17
C ASN A 113 -17.57 7.22 -29.11
N ARG A 114 -18.15 6.12 -28.62
CA ARG A 114 -17.38 5.13 -27.84
C ARG A 114 -16.17 4.62 -28.64
N ASN A 115 -16.30 4.45 -29.95
CA ASN A 115 -15.21 3.94 -30.78
C ASN A 115 -14.21 5.04 -31.20
N ALA A 116 -14.58 6.31 -31.05
CA ALA A 116 -13.67 7.42 -31.30
C ALA A 116 -12.62 7.48 -30.18
N LYS A 117 -11.34 7.48 -30.58
CA LYS A 117 -10.14 7.50 -29.73
C LYS A 117 -9.96 8.81 -28.93
N ARG A 118 -11.05 9.39 -28.42
CA ARG A 118 -11.00 10.52 -27.48
C ARG A 118 -10.43 10.02 -26.16
N GLU A 119 -9.65 10.88 -25.51
CA GLU A 119 -9.10 10.64 -24.17
C GLU A 119 -10.27 10.52 -23.18
N ARG A 120 -10.78 9.30 -23.00
CA ARG A 120 -11.81 9.05 -21.99
C ARG A 120 -11.22 9.23 -20.61
N GLU A 121 -12.05 9.71 -19.70
CA GLU A 121 -11.69 9.90 -18.30
C GLU A 121 -11.22 8.55 -17.72
N ALA A 122 -10.07 8.55 -17.05
CA ALA A 122 -9.43 7.36 -16.52
C ALA A 122 -9.41 7.40 -14.99
N VAL A 123 -9.42 6.22 -14.37
CA VAL A 123 -9.12 6.07 -12.95
C VAL A 123 -7.64 5.68 -12.82
N PHE A 124 -6.88 6.47 -12.09
CA PHE A 124 -5.45 6.25 -11.86
C PHE A 124 -5.22 5.45 -10.58
N LEU A 125 -4.57 4.30 -10.70
CA LEU A 125 -4.14 3.49 -9.57
C LEU A 125 -2.65 3.73 -9.32
N LYS A 126 -2.31 4.39 -8.21
CA LYS A 126 -0.92 4.68 -7.85
C LYS A 126 -0.45 3.77 -6.72
N ALA A 127 0.67 3.10 -6.95
CA ALA A 127 1.28 2.18 -5.98
C ALA A 127 2.81 2.30 -5.96
N THR A 128 3.41 2.11 -4.79
CA THR A 128 4.86 2.22 -4.57
C THR A 128 5.39 1.01 -3.80
N GLY A 129 6.63 0.61 -4.06
CA GLY A 129 7.30 -0.46 -3.31
C GLY A 129 6.54 -1.79 -3.31
N ARG A 130 6.32 -2.39 -2.13
CA ARG A 130 5.60 -3.68 -1.98
C ARG A 130 4.14 -3.64 -2.48
N ALA A 131 3.54 -2.46 -2.61
CA ALA A 131 2.16 -2.34 -3.10
C ALA A 131 2.04 -2.52 -4.63
N ILE A 132 3.17 -2.51 -5.37
CA ILE A 132 3.19 -2.66 -6.83
C ILE A 132 2.56 -3.98 -7.25
N ASP A 133 2.89 -5.07 -6.55
CA ASP A 133 2.36 -6.41 -6.82
C ASP A 133 0.83 -6.46 -6.80
N ARG A 134 0.23 -5.90 -5.74
CA ARG A 134 -1.24 -5.80 -5.61
C ARG A 134 -1.87 -4.94 -6.69
N ALA A 135 -1.24 -3.83 -7.07
CA ALA A 135 -1.76 -2.98 -8.14
C ALA A 135 -1.71 -3.66 -9.52
N LEU A 136 -0.70 -4.49 -9.79
CA LEU A 136 -0.63 -5.30 -11.00
C LEU A 136 -1.69 -6.40 -11.02
N HIS A 137 -1.96 -7.07 -9.90
CA HIS A 137 -3.08 -8.02 -9.80
C HIS A 137 -4.43 -7.36 -10.07
N VAL A 138 -4.65 -6.14 -9.54
CA VAL A 138 -5.87 -5.36 -9.83
C VAL A 138 -5.93 -4.97 -11.30
N ALA A 139 -4.81 -4.56 -11.90
CA ALA A 139 -4.74 -4.25 -13.32
C ALA A 139 -5.13 -5.46 -14.18
N LEU A 140 -4.52 -6.63 -13.92
CA LEU A 140 -4.82 -7.87 -14.63
C LEU A 140 -6.30 -8.25 -14.53
N TYR A 141 -6.90 -8.10 -13.36
CA TYR A 141 -8.35 -8.29 -13.19
C TYR A 141 -9.17 -7.39 -14.12
N PHE A 142 -8.87 -6.09 -14.20
CA PHE A 142 -9.59 -5.20 -15.11
C PHE A 142 -9.28 -5.48 -16.59
N GLN A 143 -8.11 -6.01 -16.92
CA GLN A 143 -7.79 -6.46 -18.27
C GLN A 143 -8.68 -7.62 -18.71
N GLU A 144 -8.86 -8.63 -17.85
CA GLU A 144 -9.72 -9.79 -18.11
C GLU A 144 -11.19 -9.39 -18.26
N GLN A 145 -11.63 -8.36 -17.53
CA GLN A 145 -12.96 -7.79 -17.66
C GLN A 145 -13.13 -6.89 -18.92
N GLY A 146 -12.08 -6.73 -19.73
CA GLY A 146 -12.15 -6.02 -21.01
C GLY A 146 -11.92 -4.50 -20.95
N PHE A 147 -11.40 -3.97 -19.83
CA PHE A 147 -11.06 -2.56 -19.71
C PHE A 147 -9.72 -2.24 -20.41
N GLY A 148 -9.57 -0.98 -20.86
CA GLY A 148 -8.32 -0.48 -21.41
C GLY A 148 -7.35 -0.07 -20.30
N LEU A 149 -6.09 -0.48 -20.42
CA LEU A 149 -5.05 -0.21 -19.42
C LEU A 149 -3.85 0.50 -20.03
N GLU A 150 -3.33 1.47 -19.30
CA GLU A 150 -2.07 2.15 -19.61
C GLU A 150 -1.22 2.17 -18.33
N ILE A 151 0.00 1.63 -18.40
CA ILE A 151 0.89 1.46 -17.25
C ILE A 151 2.10 2.37 -17.42
N GLU A 152 2.28 3.28 -16.49
CA GLU A 152 3.48 4.11 -16.38
C GLU A 152 4.32 3.63 -15.21
N THR A 153 5.63 3.56 -15.42
CA THR A 153 6.61 3.20 -14.38
C THR A 153 7.52 4.38 -14.12
N GLY A 154 7.92 4.55 -12.87
CA GLY A 154 8.86 5.61 -12.51
C GLY A 154 9.51 5.38 -11.16
N ALA A 155 10.29 6.37 -10.73
CA ALA A 155 10.89 6.39 -9.41
C ALA A 155 10.67 7.76 -8.74
N VAL A 156 10.41 7.76 -7.45
CA VAL A 156 10.28 8.94 -6.59
C VAL A 156 11.40 8.93 -5.55
N GLU A 157 11.99 10.09 -5.30
CA GLU A 157 12.92 10.28 -4.19
C GLU A 157 12.16 10.73 -2.94
N VAL A 158 12.42 10.07 -1.82
CA VAL A 158 11.75 10.31 -0.54
C VAL A 158 12.80 10.62 0.51
N VAL A 159 12.57 11.67 1.28
CA VAL A 159 13.45 12.07 2.39
C VAL A 159 12.97 11.36 3.66
N ASP A 160 13.87 10.64 4.32
CA ASP A 160 13.65 10.06 5.64
C ASP A 160 14.44 10.84 6.70
N ASP A 161 14.01 10.80 7.95
CA ASP A 161 14.73 11.36 9.08
C ASP A 161 15.78 10.39 9.61
N VAL A 162 16.84 10.91 10.20
CA VAL A 162 17.86 10.12 10.91
C VAL A 162 17.80 10.49 12.39
N THR A 163 17.21 9.60 13.18
CA THR A 163 17.05 9.78 14.62
C THR A 163 18.08 8.96 15.39
N LYS A 164 18.66 9.52 16.44
CA LYS A 164 19.50 8.78 17.38
C LYS A 164 18.63 7.84 18.21
N GLU A 165 18.98 6.55 18.23
CA GLU A 165 18.34 5.58 19.11
C GLU A 165 18.68 5.90 20.56
N HIS A 166 17.70 6.41 21.31
CA HIS A 166 17.79 6.43 22.76
C HIS A 166 17.69 4.98 23.27
N LYS A 167 18.80 4.45 23.78
CA LYS A 167 18.80 3.19 24.53
C LYS A 167 17.96 3.39 25.79
N GLY A 168 16.70 2.95 25.77
CA GLY A 168 15.88 2.67 26.95
C GLY A 168 15.69 3.83 27.92
N GLY A 169 14.88 4.83 27.55
CA GLY A 169 14.11 5.61 28.53
C GLY A 169 12.81 4.88 28.88
N TYR A 170 12.28 5.11 30.08
CA TYR A 170 11.14 4.44 30.77
C TYR A 170 9.94 4.01 29.89
N LEU A 171 9.69 4.66 28.76
CA LEU A 171 8.63 4.35 27.78
C LEU A 171 8.90 3.13 26.88
N GLY A 172 10.16 2.76 26.65
CA GLY A 172 10.49 1.60 25.80
C GLY A 172 10.16 0.24 26.43
N ALA A 173 10.00 0.20 27.75
CA ALA A 173 9.57 -0.98 28.50
C ALA A 173 8.04 -1.22 28.40
N TRP A 174 7.25 -0.14 28.29
CA TRP A 174 5.79 -0.24 28.19
C TRP A 174 5.33 -0.77 26.83
N ALA A 175 5.97 -0.34 25.74
CA ALA A 175 5.62 -0.80 24.38
C ALA A 175 5.87 -2.31 24.20
N LYS A 176 6.95 -2.84 24.78
CA LYS A 176 7.21 -4.29 24.78
C LYS A 176 6.25 -5.09 25.64
N ARG A 177 5.67 -4.47 26.68
CA ARG A 177 4.68 -5.12 27.54
C ARG A 177 3.30 -5.17 26.89
N ALA A 178 2.93 -4.14 26.12
CA ALA A 178 1.69 -4.13 25.34
C ALA A 178 1.71 -5.19 24.21
N GLU A 179 2.84 -5.34 23.52
CA GLU A 179 3.00 -6.35 22.44
C GLU A 179 3.00 -7.80 22.96
N VAL A 180 3.35 -8.03 24.24
CA VAL A 180 3.24 -9.35 24.88
C VAL A 180 1.80 -9.63 25.33
N VAL A 181 1.11 -8.63 25.88
CA VAL A 181 -0.30 -8.79 26.31
C VAL A 181 -1.24 -9.03 25.12
N GLU A 182 -1.04 -8.37 23.97
CA GLU A 182 -1.86 -8.63 22.77
C GLU A 182 -1.66 -10.06 22.22
N LYS A 183 -0.47 -10.64 22.39
CA LYS A 183 -0.20 -12.03 21.99
C LYS A 183 -0.80 -13.07 22.94
N GLU A 184 -0.81 -12.77 24.24
CA GLU A 184 -1.44 -13.66 25.23
C GLU A 184 -2.97 -13.69 25.08
N VAL A 185 -3.59 -12.59 24.62
CA VAL A 185 -5.05 -12.52 24.38
C VAL A 185 -5.46 -13.22 23.06
N GLU A 186 -4.58 -13.31 22.06
CA GLU A 186 -4.87 -14.08 20.82
C GLU A 186 -4.73 -15.61 21.01
N GLU A 187 -4.06 -16.09 22.07
CA GLU A 187 -3.89 -17.52 22.35
C GLU A 187 -4.96 -18.11 23.30
N GLU A 188 -5.87 -17.30 23.86
CA GLU A 188 -6.95 -17.78 24.75
C GLU A 188 -8.34 -17.86 24.09
N ASP A 189 -8.50 -17.46 22.82
CA ASP A 189 -9.81 -17.40 22.12
C ASP A 189 -9.91 -18.38 20.94
N ASP A 190 -9.41 -19.62 21.13
CA ASP A 190 -9.53 -20.71 20.16
C ASP A 190 -10.15 -22.01 20.73
N GLY A 191 -11.24 -21.93 21.47
CA GLY A 191 -11.99 -23.17 21.71
C GLY A 191 -13.21 -23.12 22.62
N SER A 192 -14.39 -22.89 22.05
CA SER A 192 -15.49 -23.87 22.08
C SER A 192 -16.75 -23.33 21.40
N GLU A 193 -17.21 -24.08 20.39
CA GLU A 193 -18.50 -23.92 19.75
C GLU A 193 -19.66 -24.30 20.70
N LEU A 194 -20.73 -23.53 20.57
CA LEU A 194 -22.05 -23.74 21.16
C LEU A 194 -22.76 -24.96 20.57
N GLU A 195 -23.37 -25.81 21.41
CA GLU A 195 -24.68 -26.42 21.14
C GLU A 195 -25.50 -26.56 22.45
N ASN A 196 -26.83 -26.42 22.30
CA ASN A 196 -27.94 -26.40 23.28
C ASN A 196 -27.99 -27.65 24.21
N GLU A 197 -28.77 -27.80 25.29
CA GLU A 197 -30.18 -27.45 25.57
C GLU A 197 -30.52 -27.80 27.06
N GLU A 198 -31.49 -27.09 27.63
CA GLU A 198 -32.36 -27.31 28.83
C GLU A 198 -31.97 -28.19 30.06
N THR A 199 -32.31 -27.60 31.23
CA THR A 199 -33.02 -28.13 32.44
C THR A 199 -32.26 -27.88 33.76
N VAL A 200 -32.75 -26.99 34.64
CA VAL A 200 -33.67 -27.22 35.78
C VAL A 200 -32.92 -27.17 37.12
N ASP A 201 -33.56 -26.47 38.07
CA ASP A 201 -33.40 -26.43 39.53
C ASP A 201 -32.31 -25.59 40.19
N THR A 202 -32.83 -24.62 40.95
CA THR A 202 -32.18 -23.64 41.79
C THR A 202 -32.59 -23.94 43.22
N GLU A 203 -31.87 -24.75 43.98
CA GLU A 203 -32.09 -24.87 45.43
C GLU A 203 -30.78 -25.10 46.21
N MET A 204 -30.55 -24.17 47.15
CA MET A 204 -29.98 -24.26 48.50
C MET A 204 -28.98 -25.38 48.83
N LEU A 205 -27.84 -25.03 49.43
CA LEU A 205 -27.54 -25.40 50.83
C LEU A 205 -26.21 -24.83 51.34
N ASP A 206 -26.29 -24.44 52.61
CA ASP A 206 -25.24 -23.95 53.49
C ASP A 206 -24.27 -25.08 53.89
N GLY A 207 -23.02 -24.74 54.23
CA GLY A 207 -22.09 -25.71 54.80
C GLY A 207 -20.69 -25.15 55.06
N GLU A 208 -20.47 -24.67 56.29
CA GLU A 208 -19.14 -24.55 56.90
C GLU A 208 -18.51 -25.95 57.05
N LEU A 209 -17.21 -26.12 56.75
CA LEU A 209 -16.24 -26.72 57.70
C LEU A 209 -14.79 -26.71 57.18
N GLU A 210 -13.92 -26.21 58.06
CA GLU A 210 -12.55 -26.60 58.43
C GLU A 210 -11.53 -27.26 57.46
N LYS A 211 -10.35 -26.63 57.49
CA LYS A 211 -8.97 -27.17 57.65
C LYS A 211 -8.59 -28.44 56.89
N ASP A 212 -7.47 -28.34 56.15
CA ASP A 212 -6.37 -29.27 56.41
C ASP A 212 -4.98 -28.69 56.11
N GLU A 213 -4.04 -29.24 56.86
CA GLU A 213 -2.66 -28.81 57.07
C GLU A 213 -1.69 -29.35 56.01
N GLY A 214 -0.49 -28.74 55.98
CA GLY A 214 0.75 -29.49 55.74
C GLY A 214 1.42 -29.28 54.38
N GLY A 215 2.62 -28.68 54.41
CA GLY A 215 3.47 -28.62 53.21
C GLY A 215 4.75 -27.82 53.37
N ASN A 216 5.54 -28.12 54.39
CA ASN A 216 6.86 -27.55 54.66
C ASN A 216 7.84 -27.86 53.52
N LYS A 217 8.54 -26.85 52.96
CA LYS A 217 9.85 -27.04 52.30
C LYS A 217 10.65 -25.74 52.17
N GLU A 218 11.59 -25.64 53.11
CA GLU A 218 13.01 -25.32 52.92
C GLU A 218 13.42 -24.01 52.21
N VAL A 219 13.87 -23.13 53.08
CA VAL A 219 14.82 -22.04 52.89
C VAL A 219 16.09 -22.55 52.20
N ALA A 220 16.51 -21.93 51.10
CA ALA A 220 17.86 -22.04 50.57
C ALA A 220 18.45 -20.65 50.34
N GLU A 221 19.71 -20.54 50.78
CA GLU A 221 20.51 -19.34 50.96
C GLU A 221 20.73 -18.49 49.71
N VAL A 222 20.75 -17.19 50.00
CA VAL A 222 21.56 -16.12 49.44
C VAL A 222 22.87 -16.60 48.78
N GLU A 223 22.96 -16.48 47.46
CA GLU A 223 24.24 -16.32 46.76
C GLU A 223 24.26 -15.03 45.92
N LYS A 224 25.44 -14.42 45.94
CA LYS A 224 25.76 -13.02 45.62
C LYS A 224 25.56 -12.64 44.15
N PRO A 225 25.33 -11.34 43.84
CA PRO A 225 25.25 -10.86 42.47
C PRO A 225 26.60 -10.95 41.74
N PRO A 226 26.64 -11.35 40.45
CA PRO A 226 27.88 -11.40 39.70
C PRO A 226 28.43 -10.00 39.43
N GLU A 227 29.73 -9.89 39.66
CA GLU A 227 30.55 -8.70 39.62
C GLU A 227 30.45 -7.95 38.28
N LYS A 228 30.35 -6.63 38.41
CA LYS A 228 30.42 -5.65 37.34
C LYS A 228 31.79 -5.73 36.66
N LYS A 229 31.91 -6.49 35.58
CA LYS A 229 33.02 -6.33 34.63
C LYS A 229 32.90 -4.93 34.02
N ALA A 230 33.91 -4.10 34.31
CA ALA A 230 34.08 -2.77 33.79
C ALA A 230 33.93 -2.80 32.25
N ALA A 231 32.84 -2.22 31.77
CA ALA A 231 32.68 -1.89 30.37
C ALA A 231 33.75 -0.84 30.04
N GLU A 232 34.83 -1.31 29.45
CA GLU A 232 35.82 -0.50 28.75
C GLU A 232 35.05 0.52 27.89
N LYS A 233 35.16 1.80 28.26
CA LYS A 233 34.62 2.92 27.49
C LYS A 233 35.29 2.88 26.13
N LYS A 234 34.65 2.20 25.18
CA LYS A 234 34.98 2.29 23.76
C LYS A 234 35.05 3.77 23.42
N ALA A 235 36.25 4.21 23.07
CA ALA A 235 36.55 5.56 22.61
C ALA A 235 35.43 6.03 21.69
N GLU A 236 34.89 7.21 21.97
CA GLU A 236 33.93 7.88 21.10
C GLU A 236 34.57 7.94 19.71
N PRO A 237 34.02 7.25 18.69
CA PRO A 237 34.54 7.42 17.35
C PRO A 237 34.32 8.88 16.99
N ALA A 238 35.36 9.50 16.44
CA ALA A 238 35.37 10.82 15.84
C ALA A 238 33.98 11.19 15.32
N THR A 239 33.52 12.38 15.66
CA THR A 239 32.22 12.95 15.28
C THR A 239 32.04 12.93 13.76
N ILE A 240 31.70 11.77 13.20
CA ILE A 240 31.23 11.65 11.84
C ILE A 240 29.95 12.45 11.83
N ALA A 241 29.95 13.57 11.13
CA ALA A 241 28.78 14.43 10.97
C ALA A 241 27.66 13.57 10.37
N VAL A 242 26.73 13.12 11.24
CA VAL A 242 25.60 12.31 10.81
C VAL A 242 24.60 13.26 10.17
N PRO A 243 24.20 13.04 8.91
CA PRO A 243 23.21 13.88 8.27
C PRO A 243 21.88 13.71 9.00
N GLU A 244 21.18 14.82 9.22
CA GLU A 244 19.86 14.83 9.86
C GLU A 244 18.81 14.07 9.03
N THR A 245 19.00 14.03 7.71
CA THR A 245 18.06 13.42 6.76
C THR A 245 18.76 12.49 5.78
N ARG A 246 17.99 11.58 5.20
CA ARG A 246 18.47 10.54 4.31
C ARG A 246 17.47 10.26 3.18
N THR A 247 17.85 10.54 1.93
CA THR A 247 16.98 10.34 0.75
C THR A 247 16.98 8.92 0.17
N ARG A 248 15.89 8.15 0.26
CA ARG A 248 15.76 6.86 -0.43
C ARG A 248 15.01 7.00 -1.76
N ARG A 249 15.31 6.12 -2.72
CA ARG A 249 14.61 6.04 -4.01
C ARG A 249 13.57 4.91 -3.94
N LEU A 250 12.32 5.24 -4.27
CA LEU A 250 11.20 4.31 -4.35
C LEU A 250 10.74 4.16 -5.78
N ASN A 251 10.56 2.93 -6.23
CA ASN A 251 9.89 2.67 -7.50
C ASN A 251 8.37 2.82 -7.30
N PHE A 252 7.70 3.35 -8.32
CA PHE A 252 6.26 3.46 -8.36
C PHE A 252 5.71 3.04 -9.72
N ILE A 253 4.43 2.68 -9.71
CA ILE A 253 3.63 2.47 -10.91
C ILE A 253 2.37 3.32 -10.83
N SER A 254 1.91 3.77 -12.00
CA SER A 254 0.62 4.40 -12.21
C SER A 254 -0.12 3.61 -13.28
N VAL A 255 -1.26 3.03 -12.94
CA VAL A 255 -2.11 2.30 -13.89
C VAL A 255 -3.34 3.15 -14.17
N ALA A 256 -3.49 3.62 -15.41
CA ALA A 256 -4.71 4.27 -15.87
C ALA A 256 -5.69 3.21 -16.39
N ILE A 257 -6.86 3.14 -15.76
CA ILE A 257 -7.94 2.22 -16.11
C ILE A 257 -9.03 3.01 -16.82
N ARG A 258 -9.29 2.66 -18.09
CA ARG A 258 -10.28 3.30 -18.95
C ARG A 258 -11.36 2.30 -19.35
N GLN A 259 -12.57 2.81 -19.51
CA GLN A 259 -13.66 2.03 -20.09
C GLN A 259 -13.48 1.93 -21.60
N ARG A 260 -13.80 0.76 -22.16
CA ARG A 260 -13.79 0.52 -23.60
C ARG A 260 -15.05 1.06 -24.27
#